data_AF-A0A7S0WKG4-F1
#
_entry.id   AF-A0A7S0WKG4-F1
#
_cell.length_a   1.000
_cell.length_b   1.000
_cell.length_c   1.000
_cell.angle_alpha   90.00
_cell.angle_beta   90.00
_cell.angle_gamma   90.00
#
_symmetry.space_group_name_H-M   'P 1'
#
loop_
_entity.id
_entity.type
_entity.pdbx_description
1 polymer ?
#
loop_
_entity_poly.entity_id
_entity_poly.type
_entity_poly.pdbx_seq_one_letter_code
_entity_poly.pdbx_strand_id
1 'polypeptide(L)'
;DADKLKMMKDTVAKHFNALMTVFDFYANLGGNNPFQMSLNAFSSCLEECSIPDNESLYCKKSDCDTLFIVSRAGFVEKGSKLQKMKDENCLLRFEFFDVMIRIAMAKISKVLPDVNPAEALDMLVEQVILPNCHPLARVDRDFFRVNRFYNEEMDLLLRKHVS
;
A
#
# COMPACT_ATOMS: atom_id res chain seq x y z
N ASP A 1 20.46 6.80 12.40
CA ASP A 1 20.64 5.71 13.38
C ASP A 1 20.40 4.38 12.65
N ALA A 2 21.42 3.53 12.59
CA ALA A 2 21.41 2.32 11.75
C ALA A 2 20.36 1.30 12.23
N ASP A 3 20.15 1.21 13.54
CA ASP A 3 19.22 0.26 14.14
C ASP A 3 17.77 0.62 13.79
N LYS A 4 17.41 1.91 13.87
CA LYS A 4 16.08 2.40 13.47
C LYS A 4 15.78 2.13 11.99
N LEU A 5 16.78 2.28 11.13
CA LEU A 5 16.63 1.99 9.71
C LEU A 5 16.42 0.49 9.47
N LYS A 6 17.15 -0.35 10.19
CA LYS A 6 16.99 -1.81 10.12
C LYS A 6 15.58 -2.22 10.58
N MET A 7 15.12 -1.72 11.73
CA MET A 7 13.77 -1.98 12.24
C MET A 7 12.67 -1.59 11.23
N MET A 8 12.80 -0.41 10.61
CA MET A 8 11.85 0.02 9.58
C MET A 8 11.87 -0.91 8.36
N LYS A 9 13.06 -1.31 7.89
CA LYS A 9 13.19 -2.26 6.76
C LYS A 9 12.54 -3.61 7.08
N ASP A 10 12.81 -4.15 8.26
CA ASP A 10 12.26 -5.42 8.71
C ASP A 10 10.73 -5.35 8.81
N THR A 11 10.19 -4.23 9.29
CA THR A 11 8.74 -4.01 9.39
C THR A 11 8.09 -3.84 8.02
N VAL A 12 8.71 -3.09 7.11
CA VAL A 12 8.21 -2.97 5.73
C VAL A 12 8.24 -4.33 5.02
N ALA A 13 9.30 -5.13 5.21
CA ALA A 13 9.40 -6.47 4.65
C ALA A 13 8.32 -7.42 5.20
N LYS A 14 8.07 -7.38 6.51
CA LYS A 14 6.99 -8.14 7.17
C LYS A 14 5.63 -7.85 6.52
N HIS A 15 5.33 -6.58 6.26
CA HIS A 15 4.03 -6.14 5.75
C HIS A 15 3.95 -6.01 4.23
N PHE A 16 5.03 -6.34 3.51
CA PHE A 16 5.12 -6.05 2.09
C PHE A 16 3.98 -6.69 1.29
N ASN A 17 3.77 -8.00 1.48
CA ASN A 17 2.74 -8.73 0.75
C ASN A 17 1.33 -8.21 1.06
N ALA A 18 1.02 -7.98 2.34
CA ALA A 18 -0.26 -7.45 2.78
C ALA A 18 -0.57 -6.06 2.19
N LEU A 19 0.39 -5.14 2.25
CA LEU A 19 0.21 -3.81 1.67
C LEU A 19 0.15 -3.84 0.15
N MET A 20 0.82 -4.80 -0.50
CA MET A 20 0.68 -5.00 -1.94
C MET A 20 -0.70 -5.53 -2.30
N THR A 21 -1.23 -6.56 -1.63
CA THR A 21 -2.59 -7.06 -1.92
C THR A 21 -3.64 -5.96 -1.74
N VAL A 22 -3.50 -5.13 -0.71
CA VAL A 22 -4.33 -3.93 -0.52
C VAL A 22 -4.16 -2.96 -1.69
N PHE A 23 -2.92 -2.64 -2.07
CA PHE A 23 -2.64 -1.74 -3.19
C PHE A 23 -3.31 -2.21 -4.48
N ASP A 24 -3.08 -3.47 -4.90
CA ASP A 24 -3.62 -3.94 -6.17
C ASP A 24 -5.14 -4.01 -6.12
N PHE A 25 -5.75 -4.40 -5.00
CA PHE A 25 -7.20 -4.42 -4.90
C PHE A 25 -7.80 -3.04 -5.18
N TYR A 26 -7.37 -2.02 -4.43
CA TYR A 26 -7.92 -0.67 -4.60
C TYR A 26 -7.49 0.00 -5.91
N ALA A 27 -6.27 -0.25 -6.40
CA ALA A 27 -5.82 0.26 -7.69
C ALA A 27 -6.68 -0.26 -8.86
N ASN A 28 -7.17 -1.51 -8.77
CA ASN A 28 -7.98 -2.13 -9.81
C ASN A 28 -9.49 -1.85 -9.70
N LEU A 29 -9.99 -1.32 -8.57
CA LEU A 29 -11.43 -1.03 -8.43
C LEU A 29 -11.92 0.15 -9.28
N GLY A 30 -11.05 1.08 -9.66
CA GLY A 30 -11.45 2.30 -10.37
C GLY A 30 -10.43 2.84 -11.37
N GLY A 31 -9.42 2.07 -11.72
CA GLY A 31 -8.32 2.50 -12.60
C GLY A 31 -8.18 1.62 -13.85
N ASN A 32 -7.71 2.23 -14.94
CA ASN A 32 -7.29 1.49 -16.14
C ASN A 32 -5.87 0.91 -16.03
N ASN A 33 -5.10 1.33 -15.01
CA ASN A 33 -3.71 0.98 -14.85
C ASN A 33 -3.45 0.30 -13.48
N PRO A 34 -3.17 -1.02 -13.44
CA PRO A 34 -2.99 -1.76 -12.18
C PRO A 34 -1.70 -1.38 -11.44
N PHE A 35 -0.81 -0.60 -12.04
CA PHE A 35 0.47 -0.21 -11.45
C PHE A 35 0.41 1.12 -10.70
N GLN A 36 -0.75 1.79 -10.71
CA GLN A 36 -0.93 3.09 -10.08
C GLN A 36 -2.29 3.16 -9.37
N MET A 37 -2.33 3.79 -8.21
CA MET A 37 -3.55 4.01 -7.44
C MET A 37 -3.95 5.48 -7.52
N SER A 38 -5.12 5.79 -8.07
CA SER A 38 -5.64 7.15 -8.13
C SER A 38 -5.97 7.70 -6.74
N LEU A 39 -6.03 9.03 -6.60
CA LEU A 39 -6.47 9.67 -5.36
C LEU A 39 -7.83 9.15 -4.89
N ASN A 40 -8.79 8.95 -5.80
CA ASN A 40 -10.12 8.44 -5.43
C ASN A 40 -10.07 7.01 -4.86
N ALA A 41 -9.29 6.13 -5.48
CA ALA A 41 -9.09 4.77 -5.00
C ALA A 41 -8.37 4.75 -3.64
N PHE A 42 -7.37 5.62 -3.48
CA PHE A 42 -6.66 5.82 -2.22
C PHE A 42 -7.61 6.31 -1.12
N SER A 43 -8.42 7.34 -1.37
CA SER A 43 -9.39 7.84 -0.39
C SER A 43 -10.42 6.78 -0.01
N SER A 44 -10.88 5.97 -0.97
CA SER A 44 -11.79 4.85 -0.70
C SER A 44 -11.14 3.81 0.21
N CYS A 45 -9.87 3.45 -0.03
CA CYS A 45 -9.10 2.57 0.84
C CYS A 45 -9.01 3.11 2.27
N LEU A 46 -8.71 4.40 2.43
CA LEU A 46 -8.58 5.01 3.76
C LEU A 46 -9.91 5.06 4.51
N GLU A 47 -10.99 5.42 3.82
CA GLU A 47 -12.34 5.49 4.38
C GLU A 47 -12.83 4.12 4.83
N GLU A 48 -12.67 3.09 4.01
CA GLU A 48 -13.04 1.72 4.37
C GLU A 48 -12.25 1.20 5.58
N CYS A 49 -10.96 1.57 5.66
CA CYS A 49 -10.13 1.23 6.81
C CYS A 49 -10.37 2.12 8.05
N SER A 50 -11.28 3.10 7.99
CA SER A 50 -11.52 4.09 9.06
C SER A 50 -10.24 4.80 9.52
N ILE A 51 -9.35 5.11 8.57
CA ILE A 51 -8.08 5.80 8.84
C ILE A 51 -8.32 7.28 9.14
N PRO A 52 -9.02 8.06 8.30
CA PRO A 52 -9.26 9.46 8.59
C PRO A 52 -10.22 9.60 9.76
N ASP A 53 -9.89 10.48 10.70
CA ASP A 53 -10.70 10.81 11.86
C ASP A 53 -10.86 12.33 11.94
N ASN A 54 -12.10 12.81 11.92
CA ASN A 54 -12.41 14.24 11.90
C ASN A 54 -12.01 14.95 13.21
N GLU A 55 -11.98 14.21 14.32
CA GLU A 55 -11.58 14.73 15.63
C GLU A 55 -10.06 14.66 15.83
N SER A 56 -9.35 13.90 14.99
CA SER A 56 -7.89 13.82 15.05
C SER A 56 -7.25 15.16 14.72
N LEU A 57 -6.25 15.57 15.51
CA LEU A 57 -5.46 16.76 15.21
C LEU A 57 -4.48 16.57 14.03
N TYR A 58 -4.22 15.32 13.63
CA TYR A 58 -3.12 14.99 12.72
C TYR A 58 -3.48 14.04 11.58
N CYS A 59 -4.68 13.44 11.61
CA CYS A 59 -5.09 12.43 10.64
C CYS A 59 -6.54 12.64 10.18
N LYS A 60 -6.90 13.87 9.82
CA LYS A 60 -8.16 14.16 9.12
C LYS A 60 -8.05 13.77 7.65
N LYS A 61 -9.18 13.78 6.94
CA LYS A 61 -9.19 13.56 5.48
C LYS A 61 -8.27 14.53 4.74
N SER A 62 -8.30 15.81 5.09
CA SER A 62 -7.41 16.84 4.51
C SER A 62 -5.93 16.59 4.78
N ASP A 63 -5.60 16.01 5.95
CA ASP A 63 -4.22 15.64 6.28
C ASP A 63 -3.77 14.47 5.42
N CYS A 64 -4.63 13.47 5.22
CA CYS A 64 -4.36 12.32 4.35
C CYS A 64 -4.17 12.74 2.89
N ASP A 65 -5.00 13.66 2.37
CA ASP A 65 -4.84 14.23 1.02
C ASP A 65 -3.51 14.99 0.89
N THR A 66 -3.11 15.72 1.93
CA THR A 66 -1.81 16.41 1.97
C THR A 66 -0.66 15.41 1.96
N LEU A 67 -0.74 14.34 2.76
CA LEU A 67 0.26 13.28 2.78
C LEU A 67 0.37 12.58 1.43
N PHE A 68 -0.76 12.32 0.75
CA PHE A 68 -0.79 11.79 -0.61
C PHE A 68 0.02 12.67 -1.57
N ILE A 69 -0.22 13.98 -1.57
CA ILE A 69 0.47 14.93 -2.46
C ILE A 69 1.98 14.93 -2.18
N VAL A 70 2.37 14.92 -0.90
CA VAL A 70 3.77 14.90 -0.47
C VAL A 70 4.47 13.62 -0.94
N SER A 71 3.88 12.46 -0.67
CA SER A 71 4.44 11.16 -1.07
C SER A 71 4.57 11.01 -2.58
N ARG A 72 3.54 11.45 -3.32
CA ARG A 72 3.52 11.44 -4.78
C ARG A 72 4.63 12.29 -5.42
N ALA A 73 5.06 13.36 -4.75
CA ALA A 73 6.06 14.29 -5.27
C ALA A 73 7.50 13.93 -4.89
N GLY A 74 7.70 13.00 -3.93
CA GLY A 74 8.99 12.81 -3.26
C GLY A 74 10.01 11.94 -3.98
N PHE A 75 9.58 11.05 -4.88
CA PHE A 75 10.45 9.96 -5.39
C PHE A 75 10.73 10.01 -6.89
N VAL A 76 9.79 10.52 -7.68
CA VAL A 76 9.91 10.51 -9.14
C VAL A 76 10.54 11.83 -9.61
N GLU A 77 11.73 11.74 -10.21
CA GLU A 77 12.44 12.89 -10.75
C GLU A 77 11.63 13.57 -11.88
N LYS A 78 11.61 14.91 -11.88
CA LYS A 78 10.96 15.70 -12.92
C LYS A 78 11.63 15.46 -14.27
N GLY A 79 10.82 15.21 -15.31
CA GLY A 79 11.27 14.92 -16.67
C GLY A 79 11.63 13.46 -16.94
N SER A 80 11.67 12.61 -15.90
CA SER A 80 12.00 11.19 -16.05
C SER A 80 10.97 10.42 -16.88
N LYS A 81 11.38 9.31 -17.49
CA LYS A 81 10.48 8.41 -18.23
C LYS A 81 9.34 7.90 -17.34
N LEU A 82 9.65 7.59 -16.09
CA LEU A 82 8.67 7.14 -15.11
C LEU A 82 7.61 8.21 -14.84
N GLN A 83 8.01 9.48 -14.72
CA GLN A 83 7.06 10.59 -14.55
C GLN A 83 6.10 10.69 -15.74
N LYS A 84 6.60 10.50 -16.97
CA LYS A 84 5.78 10.59 -18.20
C LYS A 84 4.79 9.43 -18.35
N MET A 85 5.06 8.28 -17.73
CA MET A 85 4.18 7.11 -17.75
C MET A 85 3.15 7.11 -16.62
N LYS A 86 3.38 7.93 -15.60
CA LYS A 86 2.56 8.01 -14.41
C LYS A 86 1.40 8.99 -14.67
N ASP A 87 0.20 8.55 -14.33
CA ASP A 87 -1.00 9.37 -14.45
C ASP A 87 -0.97 10.50 -13.41
N GLU A 88 -1.64 11.60 -13.75
CA GLU A 88 -1.83 12.69 -12.80
C GLU A 88 -2.63 12.22 -11.59
N ASN A 89 -2.24 12.67 -10.40
CA ASN A 89 -2.90 12.32 -9.14
C ASN A 89 -3.01 10.81 -8.85
N CYS A 90 -1.97 10.06 -9.20
CA CYS A 90 -1.83 8.65 -8.83
C CYS A 90 -0.58 8.41 -7.97
N LEU A 91 -0.60 7.33 -7.18
CA LEU A 91 0.54 6.78 -6.45
C LEU A 91 1.06 5.53 -7.15
N LEU A 92 2.37 5.43 -7.30
CA LEU A 92 3.05 4.16 -7.57
C LEU A 92 3.20 3.37 -6.27
N ARG A 93 3.47 2.06 -6.37
CA ARG A 93 3.59 1.15 -5.21
C ARG A 93 4.54 1.65 -4.12
N PHE A 94 5.71 2.18 -4.49
CA PHE A 94 6.67 2.69 -3.50
C PHE A 94 6.21 3.99 -2.83
N GLU A 95 5.44 4.82 -3.54
CA GLU A 95 4.84 6.04 -2.97
C GLU A 95 3.68 5.70 -2.05
N PHE A 96 2.96 4.62 -2.35
CA PHE A 96 1.96 4.05 -1.46
C PHE A 96 2.58 3.56 -0.14
N PHE A 97 3.72 2.88 -0.17
CA PHE A 97 4.43 2.54 1.06
C PHE A 97 4.84 3.78 1.86
N ASP A 98 5.40 4.80 1.20
CA ASP A 98 5.79 6.04 1.87
C ASP A 98 4.59 6.75 2.51
N VAL A 99 3.45 6.84 1.82
CA VAL A 99 2.26 7.48 2.39
C VAL A 99 1.69 6.67 3.57
N MET A 100 1.73 5.33 3.52
CA MET A 100 1.30 4.48 4.64
C MET A 100 2.19 4.69 5.87
N ILE A 101 3.51 4.82 5.70
CA ILE A 101 4.43 5.14 6.81
C ILE A 101 4.10 6.52 7.39
N ARG A 102 3.85 7.52 6.55
CA ARG A 102 3.49 8.87 7.01
C ARG A 102 2.15 8.89 7.75
N ILE A 103 1.17 8.15 7.25
CA ILE A 103 -0.13 7.98 7.92
C ILE A 103 0.05 7.29 9.26
N ALA A 104 0.87 6.24 9.34
CA ALA A 104 1.17 5.56 10.60
C ALA A 104 1.74 6.54 11.63
N MET A 105 2.72 7.35 11.23
CA MET A 105 3.29 8.38 12.09
C MET A 105 2.24 9.42 12.52
N ALA A 106 1.36 9.84 11.60
CA ALA A 106 0.35 10.86 11.86
C ALA A 106 -0.79 10.36 12.77
N LYS A 107 -1.30 9.15 12.52
CA LYS A 107 -2.40 8.53 13.26
C LYS A 107 -1.96 7.95 14.61
N ILE A 108 -0.72 7.47 14.71
CA ILE A 108 -0.23 6.70 15.85
C ILE A 108 0.90 7.44 16.57
N SER A 109 2.08 7.60 15.97
CA SER A 109 3.25 8.18 16.69
C SER A 109 3.04 9.60 17.22
N LYS A 110 2.24 10.43 16.55
CA LYS A 110 1.91 11.77 17.06
C LYS A 110 0.93 11.77 18.23
N VAL A 111 0.17 10.70 18.40
CA VAL A 111 -0.78 10.52 19.50
C VAL A 111 -0.13 9.75 20.65
N LEU A 112 0.76 8.81 20.34
CA LEU A 112 1.48 7.97 21.27
C LEU A 112 2.98 8.31 21.23
N PRO A 113 3.49 9.13 22.16
CA PRO A 113 4.85 9.69 22.09
C PRO A 113 5.96 8.64 22.16
N ASP A 114 5.69 7.47 22.73
CA ASP A 114 6.66 6.38 22.89
C ASP A 114 6.72 5.43 21.69
N VAL A 115 5.80 5.56 20.72
CA VAL A 115 5.70 4.66 19.57
C VAL A 115 6.57 5.17 18.42
N ASN A 116 7.60 4.41 18.08
CA ASN A 116 8.48 4.75 16.97
C ASN A 116 7.80 4.48 15.60
N PRO A 117 8.32 5.03 14.48
CA PRO A 117 7.67 4.89 13.17
C PRO A 117 7.50 3.44 12.67
N ALA A 118 8.40 2.52 13.04
CA ALA A 118 8.30 1.12 12.64
C ALA A 118 7.16 0.44 13.40
N GLU A 119 7.09 0.61 14.72
CA GLU A 119 5.97 0.15 15.54
C GLU A 119 4.64 0.76 15.10
N ALA A 120 4.62 2.05 14.76
CA ALA A 120 3.44 2.69 14.22
C ALA A 120 2.98 2.05 12.91
N LEU A 121 3.89 1.72 11.99
CA LEU A 121 3.53 1.03 10.75
C LEU A 121 2.95 -0.35 11.06
N ASP A 122 3.57 -1.10 11.98
CA ASP A 122 3.09 -2.40 12.42
C ASP A 122 1.66 -2.32 12.98
N MET A 123 1.41 -1.37 13.88
CA MET A 123 0.08 -1.11 14.44
C MET A 123 -0.93 -0.67 13.38
N LEU A 124 -0.55 0.21 12.45
CA LEU A 124 -1.44 0.65 11.37
C LEU A 124 -1.87 -0.55 10.51
N VAL A 125 -0.94 -1.42 10.14
CA VAL A 125 -1.26 -2.57 9.27
C VAL A 125 -2.10 -3.59 10.03
N GLU A 126 -1.64 -4.06 11.18
CA GLU A 126 -2.23 -5.19 11.90
C GLU A 126 -3.54 -4.83 12.61
N GLN A 127 -3.66 -3.61 13.13
CA GLN A 127 -4.79 -3.21 13.97
C GLN A 127 -5.82 -2.34 13.23
N VAL A 128 -5.42 -1.69 12.12
CA VAL A 128 -6.30 -0.77 11.38
C VAL A 128 -6.58 -1.28 9.98
N ILE A 129 -5.57 -1.56 9.15
CA ILE A 129 -5.80 -1.91 7.75
C ILE A 129 -6.35 -3.34 7.62
N LEU A 130 -5.64 -4.35 8.12
CA LEU A 130 -6.02 -5.76 7.92
C LEU A 130 -7.37 -6.15 8.56
N PRO A 131 -7.79 -5.57 9.69
CA PRO A 131 -9.11 -5.85 10.23
C PRO A 131 -10.26 -5.19 9.45
N ASN A 132 -10.02 -4.03 8.83
CA ASN A 132 -11.09 -3.17 8.29
C ASN A 132 -11.13 -3.11 6.76
N CYS A 133 -10.03 -3.40 6.05
CA CYS A 133 -10.04 -3.38 4.59
C CYS A 133 -10.95 -4.47 4.01
N HIS A 134 -11.36 -4.28 2.76
CA HIS A 134 -12.24 -5.22 2.08
C HIS A 134 -11.67 -6.65 2.15
N PRO A 135 -12.48 -7.70 2.40
CA PRO A 135 -11.98 -9.07 2.51
C PRO A 135 -11.14 -9.54 1.32
N LEU A 136 -11.50 -9.12 0.10
CA LEU A 136 -10.74 -9.44 -1.12
C LEU A 136 -9.39 -8.72 -1.21
N ALA A 137 -9.21 -7.59 -0.50
CA ALA A 137 -7.93 -6.88 -0.42
C ALA A 137 -6.86 -7.65 0.39
N ARG A 138 -7.27 -8.70 1.12
CA ARG A 138 -6.41 -9.55 1.94
C ARG A 138 -6.06 -10.88 1.30
N VAL A 139 -6.66 -11.19 0.16
CA VAL A 139 -6.42 -12.45 -0.54
C VAL A 139 -5.03 -12.41 -1.15
N ASP A 140 -4.24 -13.44 -0.88
CA ASP A 140 -2.94 -13.62 -1.51
C ASP A 140 -3.11 -13.75 -3.03
N ARG A 141 -2.57 -12.77 -3.76
CA ARG A 141 -2.61 -12.69 -5.22
C ARG A 141 -1.95 -13.87 -5.91
N ASP A 142 -0.97 -14.48 -5.26
CA ASP A 142 -0.16 -15.56 -5.84
C ASP A 142 -0.69 -16.94 -5.44
N PHE A 143 -1.75 -16.99 -4.63
CA PHE A 143 -2.36 -18.25 -4.19
C PHE A 143 -2.71 -19.15 -5.39
N PHE A 144 -3.38 -18.62 -6.41
CA PHE A 144 -3.72 -19.41 -7.60
C PHE A 144 -2.47 -19.85 -8.37
N ARG A 145 -1.53 -18.92 -8.58
CA ARG A 145 -0.30 -19.20 -9.32
C ARG A 145 0.48 -20.34 -8.66
N VAL A 146 0.74 -20.23 -7.36
CA VAL A 146 1.57 -21.18 -6.64
C VAL A 146 0.83 -22.50 -6.36
N ASN A 147 -0.45 -22.45 -5.97
CA ASN A 147 -1.15 -23.64 -5.48
C ASN A 147 -2.01 -24.36 -6.52
N ARG A 148 -2.21 -23.75 -7.71
CA ARG A 148 -3.08 -24.32 -8.75
C ARG A 148 -2.44 -24.35 -10.13
N PHE A 149 -1.58 -23.38 -10.46
CA PHE A 149 -1.06 -23.24 -11.83
C PHE A 149 0.39 -23.69 -12.01
N TYR A 150 1.30 -23.33 -11.10
CA TYR A 150 2.72 -23.67 -11.16
C TYR A 150 2.97 -25.06 -10.58
N ASN A 151 2.40 -26.08 -11.22
CA ASN A 151 2.66 -27.48 -10.93
C ASN A 151 2.92 -28.27 -12.22
N GLU A 152 3.52 -29.45 -12.07
CA GLU A 152 3.95 -30.29 -13.19
C GLU A 152 2.77 -30.75 -14.06
N GLU A 153 1.62 -31.04 -13.46
CA GLU A 153 0.41 -31.44 -14.19
C GLU A 153 -0.04 -30.36 -15.18
N MET A 154 -0.10 -29.10 -14.72
CA MET A 154 -0.47 -27.97 -15.56
C MET A 154 0.60 -27.65 -16.62
N ASP A 155 1.89 -27.79 -16.30
CA ASP A 155 2.97 -27.63 -17.30
C ASP A 155 2.84 -28.65 -18.44
N LEU A 156 2.63 -29.93 -18.11
CA LEU A 156 2.41 -30.99 -19.11
C LEU A 156 1.15 -30.73 -19.95
N LEU A 157 0.06 -30.32 -19.31
CA LEU A 157 -1.20 -29.99 -20.00
C LEU A 157 -1.01 -28.85 -21.00
N LEU A 158 -0.34 -27.78 -20.59
CA LEU A 158 -0.08 -26.60 -21.43
C LEU A 158 0.85 -26.94 -22.60
N ARG A 159 1.93 -27.68 -22.36
CA ARG A 159 2.86 -28.12 -23.43
C ARG A 159 2.16 -28.90 -24.54
N LYS A 160 1.12 -29.66 -24.22
CA LYS A 160 0.36 -30.46 -25.18
C LYS A 160 -0.56 -29.62 -26.09
N HIS A 161 -0.97 -28.42 -25.67
CA HIS A 161 -2.01 -27.64 -26.35
C HIS A 161 -1.57 -26.23 -26.77
N VAL A 162 -0.39 -25.77 -26.34
CA VAL A 162 0.13 -24.42 -26.61
C VAL A 162 1.39 -24.47 -27.51
N SER A 163 1.79 -25.66 -27.98
CA SER A 163 2.88 -25.85 -28.95
C SER A 163 2.43 -25.66 -30.40
#